data_AF-A0A2M8G7A2-F1
#
_entry.id   AF-A0A2M8G7A2-F1
#
_cell.length_a   1.000
_cell.length_b   1.000
_cell.length_c   1.000
_cell.angle_alpha   90.00
_cell.angle_beta   90.00
_cell.angle_gamma   90.00
#
_symmetry.space_group_name_H-M   'P 1'
#
loop_
_entity.id
_entity.type
_entity.pdbx_description
1 polymer ?
#
loop_
_entity_poly.entity_id
_entity_poly.type
_entity_poly.pdbx_seq_one_letter_code
_entity_poly.pdbx_strand_id
1 'polypeptide(L)'
;RVVRPFVKKWGRLLLLSEEEYDKATQWVKTKGGVVSFTSRLLPGVRTVISLPIGVARYDLKKFIFYTFSGALIWSFILALIGKILGEHWNKLGGYFHKLDVLILLFGTAMVGYYIYQKLYWRKKIKNG
;
A
#
# COMPACT_ATOMS: atom_id res chain seq x y z
N ARG A 1 -22.36 11.73 6.77
CA ARG A 1 -22.50 13.00 5.99
C ARG A 1 -21.21 13.84 5.91
N VAL A 2 -20.16 13.58 6.71
CA VAL A 2 -18.95 14.43 6.78
C VAL A 2 -17.94 14.23 5.63
N VAL A 3 -17.93 13.06 4.99
CA VAL A 3 -16.96 12.74 3.92
C VAL A 3 -17.28 13.45 2.60
N ARG A 4 -18.57 13.57 2.23
CA ARG A 4 -19.02 14.25 1.00
C ARG A 4 -18.50 15.70 0.87
N PRO A 5 -18.58 16.59 1.89
CA PRO A 5 -18.01 17.93 1.77
C PRO A 5 -16.47 17.95 1.72
N PHE A 6 -15.79 16.95 2.30
CA PHE A 6 -14.33 16.82 2.21
C PHE A 6 -13.89 16.38 0.81
N VAL A 7 -14.59 15.42 0.21
CA VAL A 7 -14.39 15.00 -1.18
C VAL A 7 -14.72 16.14 -2.15
N LYS A 8 -15.73 16.96 -1.87
CA LYS A 8 -16.04 18.13 -2.70
C LYS A 8 -14.96 19.22 -2.64
N LYS A 9 -14.24 19.35 -1.52
CA LYS A 9 -13.18 20.34 -1.30
C LYS A 9 -11.80 19.87 -1.76
N TRP A 10 -11.51 18.57 -1.67
CA TRP A 10 -10.21 17.96 -2.02
C TRP A 10 -10.24 17.05 -3.25
N GLY A 11 -11.42 16.73 -3.79
CA GLY A 11 -11.60 15.83 -4.95
C GLY A 11 -10.96 16.37 -6.22
N ARG A 12 -10.84 17.69 -6.37
CA ARG A 12 -10.09 18.32 -7.47
C ARG A 12 -8.56 18.14 -7.35
N LEU A 13 -8.05 17.94 -6.13
CA LEU A 13 -6.64 17.62 -5.86
C LEU A 13 -6.36 16.11 -5.99
N LEU A 14 -7.36 15.28 -5.74
CA LEU A 14 -7.28 13.81 -5.82
C LEU A 14 -7.79 13.22 -7.15
N LEU A 15 -8.26 14.05 -8.10
CA LEU A 15 -8.86 13.64 -9.38
C LEU A 15 -9.98 12.59 -9.24
N LEU A 16 -10.76 12.66 -8.17
CA LEU A 16 -11.80 11.67 -7.83
C LEU A 16 -13.20 12.24 -8.05
N SER A 17 -13.98 11.59 -8.92
CA SER A 17 -15.41 11.88 -9.17
C SER A 17 -16.29 11.32 -8.05
N GLU A 18 -17.46 11.93 -7.81
CA GLU A 18 -18.47 11.38 -6.87
C GLU A 18 -18.89 9.96 -7.25
N GLU A 19 -18.98 9.64 -8.55
CA GLU A 19 -19.32 8.29 -9.02
C GLU A 19 -18.23 7.27 -8.70
N GLU A 20 -16.96 7.66 -8.81
CA GLU A 20 -15.82 6.78 -8.48
C GLU A 20 -15.76 6.52 -6.98
N TYR A 21 -16.03 7.55 -6.17
CA TYR A 21 -16.14 7.41 -4.73
C TYR A 21 -17.27 6.45 -4.32
N ASP A 22 -18.46 6.58 -4.91
CA ASP A 22 -19.60 5.71 -4.60
C ASP A 22 -19.32 4.26 -5.07
N LYS A 23 -18.74 4.07 -6.27
CA LYS A 23 -18.30 2.75 -6.76
C LYS A 23 -17.25 2.11 -5.84
N ALA A 24 -16.23 2.85 -5.44
CA ALA A 24 -15.18 2.36 -4.55
C ALA A 24 -15.77 1.99 -3.18
N THR A 25 -16.65 2.83 -2.64
CA THR A 25 -17.34 2.58 -1.38
C THR A 25 -18.18 1.31 -1.43
N GLN A 26 -18.93 1.10 -2.50
CA GLN A 26 -19.76 -0.09 -2.69
C GLN A 26 -18.92 -1.36 -2.92
N TRP A 27 -17.81 -1.23 -3.63
CA TRP A 27 -16.84 -2.32 -3.80
C TRP A 27 -16.20 -2.72 -2.47
N VAL A 28 -15.78 -1.77 -1.64
CA VAL A 28 -15.25 -2.04 -0.29
C VAL A 28 -16.35 -2.62 0.61
N LYS A 29 -17.60 -2.17 0.47
CA LYS A 29 -18.73 -2.68 1.26
C LYS A 29 -19.01 -4.16 0.98
N THR A 30 -18.76 -4.63 -0.25
CA THR A 30 -18.97 -6.02 -0.66
C THR A 30 -17.71 -6.88 -0.48
N LYS A 31 -16.53 -6.37 -0.82
CA LYS A 31 -15.25 -7.11 -0.81
C LYS A 31 -14.30 -6.78 0.34
N GLY A 32 -14.67 -5.91 1.28
CA GLY A 32 -13.78 -5.37 2.32
C GLY A 32 -13.03 -6.42 3.14
N GLY A 33 -13.63 -7.59 3.39
CA GLY A 33 -12.96 -8.71 4.04
C GLY A 33 -11.77 -9.27 3.26
N VAL A 34 -11.96 -9.56 1.96
CA VAL A 34 -10.90 -10.05 1.06
C VAL A 34 -9.82 -8.99 0.88
N VAL A 35 -10.22 -7.72 0.73
CA VAL A 35 -9.28 -6.60 0.57
C VAL A 35 -8.45 -6.43 1.83
N SER A 36 -9.04 -6.57 3.03
CA SER A 36 -8.28 -6.54 4.27
C SER A 36 -7.30 -7.70 4.36
N PHE A 37 -7.71 -8.92 3.98
CA PHE A 37 -6.82 -10.08 3.95
C PHE A 37 -5.63 -9.88 2.99
N THR A 38 -5.87 -9.47 1.74
CA THR A 38 -4.79 -9.27 0.76
C THR A 38 -3.92 -8.06 1.08
N SER A 39 -4.47 -7.01 1.70
CA SER A 39 -3.68 -5.86 2.17
C SER A 39 -2.60 -6.24 3.17
N ARG A 40 -2.76 -7.36 3.89
CA ARG A 40 -1.78 -7.86 4.86
C ARG A 40 -0.61 -8.57 4.22
N LEU A 41 -0.78 -9.04 2.98
CA LEU A 41 0.29 -9.66 2.19
C LEU A 41 1.18 -8.61 1.51
N LEU A 42 0.69 -7.38 1.34
CA LEU A 42 1.41 -6.29 0.67
C LEU A 42 1.88 -5.23 1.68
N PRO A 43 3.21 -5.11 1.92
CA PRO A 43 3.75 -4.00 2.71
C PRO A 43 3.34 -2.65 2.10
N GLY A 44 2.96 -1.68 2.93
CA GLY A 44 2.44 -0.38 2.50
C GLY A 44 0.91 -0.34 2.45
N VAL A 45 0.27 -1.27 1.74
CA VAL A 45 -1.21 -1.31 1.58
C VAL A 45 -1.92 -1.51 2.92
N ARG A 46 -1.33 -2.28 3.83
CA ARG A 46 -1.88 -2.54 5.17
C ARG A 46 -2.18 -1.28 6.00
N THR A 47 -1.51 -0.16 5.71
CA THR A 47 -1.71 1.11 6.46
C THR A 47 -2.87 1.91 5.89
N VAL A 48 -3.06 1.82 4.58
CA VAL A 48 -4.06 2.60 3.84
C VAL A 48 -5.43 1.96 3.91
N ILE A 49 -5.53 0.64 4.11
CA ILE A 49 -6.80 -0.11 4.08
C ILE A 49 -7.81 0.29 5.16
N SER A 50 -7.35 0.79 6.32
CA SER A 50 -8.22 1.19 7.42
C SER A 50 -9.10 2.40 7.06
N LEU A 51 -8.59 3.32 6.24
CA LEU A 51 -9.31 4.51 5.77
C LEU A 51 -10.56 4.16 4.92
N PRO A 52 -10.44 3.45 3.78
CA PRO A 52 -11.59 3.12 2.93
C PRO A 52 -12.58 2.18 3.64
N ILE A 53 -12.13 1.26 4.51
CA ILE A 53 -13.00 0.40 5.32
C ILE A 53 -13.89 1.24 6.25
N GLY A 54 -13.29 2.21 6.96
CA GLY A 54 -14.02 3.11 7.86
C GLY A 54 -14.98 4.03 7.11
N VAL A 55 -14.54 4.58 5.98
CA VAL A 55 -15.36 5.45 5.12
C VAL A 55 -16.54 4.68 4.53
N ALA A 56 -16.34 3.43 4.12
CA ALA A 56 -17.39 2.58 3.55
C ALA A 56 -18.37 1.99 4.57
N ARG A 57 -18.13 2.21 5.88
CA ARG A 57 -18.89 1.60 6.99
C ARG A 57 -19.07 0.09 6.80
N TYR A 58 -17.98 -0.58 6.44
CA TYR A 58 -17.97 -2.04 6.37
C TYR A 58 -18.21 -2.64 7.78
N ASP A 59 -18.76 -3.85 7.83
CA ASP A 59 -19.03 -4.54 9.08
C ASP A 59 -17.71 -4.76 9.85
N LEU A 60 -17.60 -4.11 11.02
CA LEU A 60 -16.39 -4.13 11.83
C LEU A 60 -16.06 -5.54 12.33
N LYS A 61 -17.07 -6.37 12.65
CA LYS A 61 -16.84 -7.74 13.14
C LYS A 61 -16.22 -8.59 12.03
N LYS A 62 -16.78 -8.50 10.81
CA LYS A 62 -16.22 -9.18 9.63
C LYS A 62 -14.80 -8.68 9.36
N PHE A 63 -14.58 -7.36 9.38
CA PHE A 63 -13.27 -6.77 9.20
C PHE A 63 -12.26 -7.36 10.19
N ILE A 64 -12.56 -7.33 11.49
CA ILE A 64 -11.67 -7.85 12.54
C ILE A 64 -11.36 -9.32 12.29
N PHE A 65 -12.36 -10.15 11.95
CA PHE A 65 -12.14 -11.58 11.70
C PHE A 65 -11.18 -11.83 10.52
N TYR A 66 -11.44 -11.23 9.35
CA TYR A 66 -10.56 -11.36 8.17
C TYR A 66 -9.15 -10.80 8.39
N THR A 67 -9.08 -9.72 9.17
CA THR A 67 -7.86 -9.02 9.52
C THR A 67 -7.04 -9.91 10.46
N PHE A 68 -7.65 -10.46 11.51
CA PHE A 68 -6.99 -11.36 12.44
C PHE A 68 -6.50 -12.65 11.75
N SER A 69 -7.34 -13.30 10.94
CA SER A 69 -6.96 -14.52 10.23
C SER A 69 -5.81 -14.29 9.24
N GLY A 70 -5.86 -13.19 8.48
CA GLY A 70 -4.76 -12.79 7.60
C GLY A 70 -3.48 -12.48 8.36
N ALA A 71 -3.57 -11.86 9.54
CA ALA A 71 -2.42 -11.62 10.41
C ALA A 71 -1.75 -12.94 10.82
N LEU A 72 -2.56 -13.88 11.29
CA LEU A 72 -2.09 -15.13 11.85
C LEU A 72 -1.40 -15.99 10.79
N ILE A 73 -2.02 -16.10 9.60
CA ILE A 73 -1.44 -16.82 8.46
C ILE A 73 -0.12 -16.16 8.02
N TRP A 74 -0.10 -14.84 7.89
CA TRP A 74 1.11 -14.14 7.46
C TRP A 74 2.26 -14.26 8.47
N SER A 75 1.97 -14.10 9.76
CA SER A 75 2.95 -14.30 10.83
C SER A 75 3.50 -15.72 10.84
N PHE A 76 2.66 -16.73 10.58
CA PHE A 76 3.08 -18.12 10.49
C PHE A 76 4.00 -18.35 9.28
N ILE A 77 3.64 -17.83 8.10
CA ILE A 77 4.49 -17.89 6.90
C ILE A 77 5.84 -17.23 7.17
N LEU A 78 5.86 -16.02 7.75
CA LEU A 78 7.10 -15.33 8.10
C LEU A 78 7.93 -16.11 9.13
N ALA A 79 7.31 -16.77 10.10
CA ALA A 79 8.01 -17.61 11.06
C ALA A 79 8.67 -18.82 10.38
N LEU A 80 7.98 -19.46 9.43
CA LEU A 80 8.55 -20.56 8.64
C LEU A 80 9.70 -20.10 7.75
N ILE A 81 9.53 -18.97 7.04
CA ILE A 81 10.58 -18.35 6.24
C ILE A 81 11.77 -18.02 7.13
N GLY A 82 11.54 -17.39 8.29
CA GLY A 82 12.59 -17.05 9.25
C GLY A 82 13.32 -18.28 9.77
N LYS A 83 12.62 -19.39 10.03
CA LYS A 83 13.24 -20.66 10.44
C LYS A 83 14.17 -21.22 9.35
N ILE A 84 13.68 -21.29 8.11
CA ILE A 84 14.47 -21.79 6.96
C ILE A 84 15.66 -20.89 6.67
N LEU A 85 15.47 -19.56 6.68
CA LEU A 85 16.56 -18.59 6.52
C LEU A 85 17.57 -18.65 7.67
N GLY A 86 17.10 -18.89 8.90
CA GLY A 86 17.93 -19.03 10.09
C GLY A 86 18.89 -20.22 10.03
N GLU A 87 18.43 -21.36 9.51
CA GLU A 87 19.29 -22.55 9.29
C GLU A 87 20.39 -22.30 8.23
N HIS A 88 20.21 -21.31 7.36
CA HIS A 88 21.17 -20.92 6.31
C HIS A 88 21.88 -19.58 6.57
N TRP A 89 21.77 -19.02 7.77
CA TRP A 89 22.24 -17.67 8.10
C TRP A 89 23.73 -17.45 7.80
N ASN A 90 24.57 -18.47 8.05
CA ASN A 90 26.01 -18.43 7.76
C ASN A 90 26.36 -18.40 6.26
N LYS A 91 25.46 -18.80 5.35
CA LYS A 91 25.64 -18.66 3.89
C LYS A 91 25.00 -17.40 3.32
N LEU A 92 24.04 -16.81 4.03
CA LEU A 92 23.22 -15.69 3.56
C LEU A 92 23.76 -14.30 3.91
N GLY A 93 24.71 -14.18 4.85
CA GLY A 93 25.34 -12.90 5.21
C GLY A 93 25.91 -12.14 4.00
N GLY A 94 26.46 -12.85 3.01
CA GLY A 94 26.94 -12.25 1.76
C GLY A 94 25.84 -11.84 0.77
N TYR A 95 24.64 -12.40 0.88
CA TYR A 95 23.50 -12.11 0.01
C TYR A 95 22.70 -10.89 0.47
N PHE A 96 22.54 -10.72 1.79
CA PHE A 96 21.89 -9.53 2.35
C PHE A 96 22.63 -8.23 1.97
N HIS A 97 23.97 -8.26 1.97
CA HIS A 97 24.74 -7.09 1.54
C HIS A 97 24.51 -6.75 0.06
N LYS A 98 24.34 -7.75 -0.80
CA LYS A 98 23.99 -7.55 -2.22
C LYS A 98 22.55 -7.05 -2.41
N LEU A 99 21.61 -7.54 -1.61
CA LEU A 99 20.21 -7.11 -1.65
C LEU A 99 20.05 -5.66 -1.16
N ASP A 100 20.73 -5.27 -0.07
CA ASP A 100 20.70 -3.89 0.41
C ASP A 100 21.28 -2.92 -0.62
N VAL A 101 22.42 -3.27 -1.23
CA VAL A 101 23.01 -2.46 -2.31
C VAL A 101 22.07 -2.38 -3.51
N LEU A 102 21.41 -3.49 -3.89
CA LEU A 102 20.45 -3.51 -5.00
C LEU A 102 19.23 -2.62 -4.72
N ILE A 103 18.65 -2.71 -3.51
CA ILE A 103 17.52 -1.87 -3.07
C ILE A 103 17.92 -0.39 -3.07
N LEU A 104 19.13 -0.07 -2.59
CA LEU A 104 19.66 1.29 -2.59
C LEU A 104 19.86 1.84 -4.01
N LEU A 105 20.43 1.04 -4.92
CA LEU A 105 20.60 1.39 -6.33
C LEU A 105 19.25 1.63 -7.02
N PHE A 106 18.29 0.76 -6.79
CA PHE A 106 16.95 0.90 -7.38
C PHE A 106 16.21 2.12 -6.82
N GLY A 107 16.28 2.33 -5.50
CA GLY A 107 15.69 3.50 -4.84
C GLY A 107 16.28 4.81 -5.34
N THR A 108 17.61 4.90 -5.43
CA THR A 108 18.31 6.10 -5.93
C THR A 108 18.02 6.36 -7.42
N ALA A 109 17.98 5.31 -8.26
CA ALA A 109 17.60 5.45 -9.66
C ALA A 109 16.16 5.94 -9.85
N MET A 110 15.20 5.41 -9.08
CA MET A 110 13.81 5.86 -9.11
C MET A 110 13.67 7.33 -8.67
N VAL A 111 14.36 7.73 -7.60
CA VAL A 111 14.37 9.13 -7.12
C VAL A 111 15.02 10.05 -8.14
N GLY A 112 16.15 9.66 -8.72
CA GLY A 112 16.84 10.41 -9.77
C GLY A 112 15.97 10.59 -11.02
N TYR A 113 15.28 9.54 -11.46
CA TYR A 113 14.33 9.60 -12.57
C TYR A 113 13.15 10.55 -12.26
N TYR A 114 12.59 10.47 -11.05
CA TYR A 114 11.50 11.36 -10.63
C TYR A 114 11.94 12.84 -10.60
N ILE A 115 13.15 13.12 -10.09
CA ILE A 115 13.73 14.47 -10.09
C ILE A 115 14.01 14.94 -11.53
N TYR A 116 14.57 14.09 -12.38
CA TYR A 116 14.81 14.39 -13.79
C TYR A 116 13.51 14.75 -14.50
N GLN A 117 12.46 13.94 -14.34
CA GLN A 117 11.15 14.25 -14.90
C GLN A 117 10.62 15.58 -14.36
N LYS A 118 10.67 15.80 -13.04
CA LYS A 118 10.17 17.04 -12.44
C LYS A 118 10.93 18.29 -12.88
N LEU A 119 12.25 18.19 -13.09
CA LEU A 119 13.08 19.28 -13.60
C LEU A 119 12.86 19.52 -15.10
N TYR A 120 12.71 18.46 -15.88
CA TYR A 120 12.38 18.54 -17.31
C TYR A 120 11.01 19.20 -17.54
N TRP A 121 10.00 18.80 -16.76
CA TRP A 121 8.67 19.41 -16.78
C TRP A 121 8.70 20.88 -16.33
N ARG A 122 9.54 21.25 -15.34
CA ARG A 122 9.73 22.66 -14.93
C ARG A 122 10.41 23.51 -16.01
N LYS A 123 11.39 22.98 -16.75
CA LYS A 123 12.04 23.69 -17.86
C LYS A 123 11.07 23.93 -19.03
N LYS A 124 10.18 22.98 -19.32
CA LYS A 124 9.17 23.13 -20.38
C LYS A 124 8.14 24.23 -20.10
N ILE A 125 7.80 24.48 -18.84
CA ILE A 125 6.84 25.53 -18.42
C ILE A 125 7.47 26.93 -18.38
N LYS A 126 8.80 27.04 -18.25
CA LYS A 126 9.49 28.34 -18.17
C LYS A 126 9.97 28.89 -19.52
N ASN A 127 9.97 28.04 -20.56
CA ASN A 127 10.42 28.35 -21.92
C ASN A 127 9.26 28.38 -22.95
N GLY A 128 8.01 28.37 -22.50
CA GLY A 128 6.81 28.62 -23.31
C GLY A 128 6.00 29.73 -22.68
#